data_AF-A0A8K0GES2-F1
#
_entry.id   AF-A0A8K0GES2-F1
#
_cell.length_a   1.000
_cell.length_b   1.000
_cell.length_c   1.000
_cell.angle_alpha   90.00
_cell.angle_beta   90.00
_cell.angle_gamma   90.00
#
_symmetry.space_group_name_H-M   'P 1'
#
loop_
_entity.id
_entity.type
_entity.pdbx_description
1 polymer ?
#
loop_
_entity_poly.entity_id
_entity_poly.type
_entity_poly.pdbx_seq_one_letter_code
_entity_poly.pdbx_strand_id
1 'polypeptide(L)'
;KSIVTLKRVYLDLINALEFLNELLNITSLLEIVSIFFQLIEASYLFIIPLTMKKVDLIIMIPKFLLLSIHLSRILVITEPWYSCIQKVEITKGHVCRLLSMNINENYRKEIRDFAVILGLREFQFSVCGMFTVDRILFTT
;
A
#
# COMPACT_ATOMS: atom_id res chain seq x y z
N LYS A 1 5.00 1.51 31.90
CA LYS A 1 3.63 1.00 31.59
C LYS A 1 3.17 1.36 30.18
N SER A 2 3.23 2.62 29.74
CA SER A 2 2.75 3.03 28.40
C SER A 2 3.46 2.33 27.22
N ILE A 3 4.79 2.22 27.25
CA ILE A 3 5.53 1.68 26.08
C ILE A 3 5.44 0.16 25.91
N VAL A 4 5.27 -0.58 27.02
CA VAL A 4 4.99 -2.02 26.97
C VAL A 4 3.65 -2.28 26.28
N THR A 5 2.63 -1.46 26.59
CA THR A 5 1.34 -1.51 25.90
C THR A 5 1.48 -1.14 24.43
N LEU A 6 2.22 -0.07 24.11
CA LEU A 6 2.47 0.34 22.72
C LEU A 6 3.14 -0.76 21.90
N LYS A 7 4.17 -1.41 22.47
CA LYS A 7 4.87 -2.54 21.86
C LYS A 7 3.94 -3.71 21.60
N ARG A 8 3.05 -4.04 22.56
CA ARG A 8 2.06 -5.12 22.38
C ARG A 8 1.09 -4.79 21.24
N VAL A 9 0.50 -3.60 21.24
CA VAL A 9 -0.43 -3.16 20.20
C VAL A 9 0.23 -3.17 18.83
N TYR A 10 1.49 -2.74 18.73
CA TYR A 10 2.25 -2.78 17.48
C TYR A 10 2.48 -4.21 16.98
N LEU A 11 2.80 -5.15 17.88
CA LEU A 11 2.95 -6.57 17.53
C LEU A 11 1.61 -7.20 17.10
N ASP A 12 0.52 -6.90 17.79
CA ASP A 12 -0.81 -7.37 17.42
C ASP A 12 -1.23 -6.83 16.04
N LEU A 13 -0.92 -5.56 15.77
CA LEU A 13 -1.16 -4.93 14.47
C LEU A 13 -0.34 -5.59 13.35
N ILE A 14 0.95 -5.87 13.60
CA ILE A 14 1.80 -6.59 12.65
C ILE A 14 1.20 -7.96 12.35
N ASN A 15 0.87 -8.74 13.37
CA ASN A 15 0.33 -10.08 13.19
C ASN A 15 -0.99 -10.06 12.39
N ALA A 16 -1.86 -9.08 12.66
CA ALA A 16 -3.09 -8.90 11.91
C ALA A 16 -2.82 -8.53 10.44
N LEU A 17 -1.82 -7.68 10.19
CA LEU A 17 -1.44 -7.28 8.83
C LEU A 17 -0.75 -8.42 8.06
N GLU A 18 0.08 -9.24 8.72
CA GLU A 18 0.67 -10.45 8.14
C GLU A 18 -0.43 -11.44 7.75
N PHE A 19 -1.40 -11.67 8.64
CA PHE A 19 -2.57 -12.51 8.35
C PHE A 19 -3.41 -11.97 7.18
N LEU A 20 -3.67 -10.67 7.14
CA LEU A 20 -4.38 -10.02 6.03
C LEU A 20 -3.59 -10.12 4.73
N ASN A 21 -2.27 -9.96 4.77
CA ASN A 21 -1.41 -10.07 3.61
C ASN A 21 -1.43 -11.50 3.04
N GLU A 22 -1.37 -12.53 3.89
CA GLU A 22 -1.50 -13.93 3.45
C GLU A 22 -2.86 -14.20 2.80
N LEU A 23 -3.94 -13.71 3.40
CA LEU A 23 -5.31 -13.95 2.92
C LEU A 23 -5.61 -13.18 1.63
N LEU A 24 -5.13 -11.94 1.52
CA LEU A 24 -5.39 -11.07 0.39
C LEU A 24 -4.37 -11.23 -0.73
N ASN A 25 -3.28 -11.96 -0.54
CA ASN A 25 -2.20 -12.05 -1.53
C ASN A 25 -2.69 -12.56 -2.89
N ILE A 26 -3.38 -13.70 -2.90
CA ILE A 26 -3.86 -14.30 -4.16
C ILE A 26 -5.03 -13.49 -4.73
N THR A 27 -5.95 -13.04 -3.87
CA THR A 27 -7.12 -12.25 -4.30
C THR A 27 -6.71 -10.91 -4.91
N SER A 28 -5.79 -10.19 -4.27
CA SER A 28 -5.27 -8.92 -4.77
C SER A 28 -4.45 -9.12 -6.05
N LEU A 29 -3.68 -10.20 -6.17
CA LEU A 29 -2.99 -10.55 -7.41
C LEU A 29 -3.97 -10.76 -8.57
N LEU A 30 -5.01 -11.58 -8.36
CA LEU A 30 -6.03 -11.85 -9.37
C LEU A 30 -6.77 -10.56 -9.77
N GLU A 31 -7.08 -9.70 -8.81
CA GLU A 31 -7.74 -8.43 -9.07
C GLU A 31 -6.83 -7.47 -9.85
N ILE A 32 -5.56 -7.34 -9.47
CA ILE A 32 -4.57 -6.53 -10.20
C ILE A 32 -4.40 -7.05 -11.64
N VAL A 33 -4.23 -8.36 -11.82
CA VAL A 33 -4.11 -8.98 -13.16
C VAL A 33 -5.38 -8.74 -13.99
N SER A 34 -6.56 -8.92 -13.40
CA SER A 34 -7.83 -8.65 -14.07
C SER A 34 -7.94 -7.19 -14.51
N ILE A 35 -7.53 -6.26 -13.65
CA ILE A 35 -7.52 -4.83 -13.98
C ILE A 35 -6.53 -4.53 -15.11
N PHE A 36 -5.35 -5.15 -15.14
CA PHE A 36 -4.40 -5.00 -16.25
C PHE A 36 -4.99 -5.46 -17.58
N PHE A 37 -5.67 -6.61 -17.62
CA PHE A 37 -6.36 -7.08 -18.83
C PHE A 37 -7.44 -6.09 -19.28
N GLN A 38 -8.23 -5.57 -18.34
CA GLN A 38 -9.28 -4.57 -18.61
C GLN A 38 -8.69 -3.25 -19.13
N LEU A 39 -7.54 -2.81 -18.61
CA LEU A 39 -6.82 -1.62 -19.09
C LEU A 39 -6.27 -1.81 -20.50
N ILE A 40 -5.71 -2.98 -20.80
CA ILE A 40 -5.23 -3.31 -22.15
C ILE A 40 -6.41 -3.28 -23.12
N GLU A 41 -7.51 -3.96 -22.81
CA GLU A 41 -8.71 -3.97 -23.64
C GLU A 41 -9.27 -2.55 -23.85
N ALA A 42 -9.37 -1.76 -22.76
CA ALA A 42 -9.80 -0.37 -22.83
C ALA A 42 -8.90 0.45 -23.75
N SER A 43 -7.57 0.30 -23.67
CA SER A 43 -6.63 1.03 -24.52
C SER A 43 -6.85 0.77 -26.02
N TYR A 44 -7.11 -0.47 -26.42
CA TYR A 44 -7.48 -0.81 -27.81
C TYR A 44 -8.81 -0.16 -28.23
N LEU A 45 -9.80 -0.16 -27.32
CA LEU A 45 -11.11 0.46 -27.55
C LEU A 45 -11.06 1.99 -27.68
N PHE A 46 -9.99 2.63 -27.22
CA PHE A 46 -9.70 4.06 -27.40
C PHE A 46 -8.85 4.36 -28.64
N ILE A 47 -7.82 3.55 -28.92
CA ILE A 47 -6.87 3.79 -30.02
C ILE A 47 -7.52 3.58 -31.40
N ILE A 48 -8.37 2.55 -31.56
CA ILE A 48 -9.00 2.22 -32.85
C ILE A 48 -9.92 3.36 -33.34
N PRO A 49 -10.84 3.92 -32.54
CA PRO A 49 -11.68 5.05 -32.97
C PRO A 49 -10.88 6.32 -33.29
N LEU A 50 -9.81 6.58 -32.54
CA LEU A 50 -8.93 7.73 -32.74
C LEU A 50 -8.17 7.64 -34.06
N THR A 51 -7.59 6.48 -34.37
CA THR A 51 -6.88 6.23 -35.63
C THR A 51 -7.81 6.23 -36.85
N MET A 52 -9.04 5.76 -36.69
CA MET A 52 -10.05 5.74 -37.74
C MET A 52 -10.79 7.09 -37.91
N LYS A 53 -10.46 8.14 -37.12
CA LYS A 53 -11.17 9.44 -37.07
C LYS A 53 -12.69 9.31 -36.87
N LYS A 54 -13.15 8.21 -36.28
CA LYS A 54 -14.57 7.93 -35.97
C LYS A 54 -14.79 8.07 -34.47
N VAL A 55 -14.51 9.26 -33.96
CA VAL A 55 -14.70 9.56 -32.53
C VAL A 55 -16.15 9.93 -32.30
N ASP A 56 -16.92 9.01 -31.74
CA ASP A 56 -18.25 9.27 -31.22
C ASP A 56 -18.18 9.51 -29.71
N LEU A 57 -18.51 10.73 -29.28
CA LEU A 57 -18.48 11.13 -27.88
C LEU A 57 -19.45 10.31 -27.01
N ILE A 58 -20.57 9.87 -27.56
CA ILE A 58 -21.58 9.05 -26.85
C ILE A 58 -20.97 7.68 -26.49
N ILE A 59 -20.06 7.17 -27.31
CA ILE A 59 -19.37 5.89 -27.08
C ILE A 59 -18.10 6.07 -26.25
N MET A 60 -17.41 7.20 -26.40
CA MET A 60 -16.17 7.51 -25.67
C MET A 60 -16.37 7.75 -24.17
N ILE A 61 -17.42 8.49 -23.78
CA ILE A 61 -17.65 8.88 -22.38
C ILE A 61 -17.81 7.66 -21.45
N PRO A 62 -18.66 6.65 -21.77
CA PRO A 62 -18.80 5.46 -20.93
C PRO A 62 -17.49 4.66 -20.81
N LYS A 63 -16.70 4.57 -21.88
CA LYS A 63 -15.40 3.88 -21.87
C LYS A 63 -14.40 4.59 -20.97
N PHE A 64 -14.42 5.92 -20.96
CA PHE A 64 -13.53 6.71 -20.10
C PHE A 64 -13.91 6.56 -18.63
N LEU A 65 -15.21 6.55 -18.36
CA LEU A 65 -15.72 6.28 -17.02
C LEU A 65 -15.32 4.88 -16.55
N LEU A 66 -15.47 3.86 -17.41
CA LEU A 66 -15.09 2.49 -17.10
C LEU A 66 -13.58 2.37 -16.79
N LEU A 67 -12.73 3.00 -17.61
CA LEU A 67 -11.29 3.07 -17.35
C LEU A 67 -10.99 3.75 -16.01
N SER A 68 -11.66 4.87 -15.70
CA SER A 68 -11.51 5.58 -14.44
C SER A 68 -11.92 4.72 -13.24
N ILE A 69 -12.98 3.91 -13.38
CA ILE A 69 -13.41 2.95 -12.36
C ILE A 69 -12.32 1.89 -12.14
N HIS A 70 -11.76 1.32 -13.20
CA HIS A 70 -10.69 0.32 -13.09
C HIS A 70 -9.44 0.89 -12.40
N LEU A 71 -9.03 2.11 -12.73
CA LEU A 71 -7.94 2.82 -12.05
C LEU A 71 -8.26 3.11 -10.58
N SER A 72 -9.50 3.49 -10.26
CA SER A 72 -9.91 3.73 -8.87
C SER A 72 -9.85 2.47 -8.01
N ARG A 73 -10.14 1.29 -8.58
CA ARG A 73 -10.07 0.00 -7.86
C ARG A 73 -8.66 -0.34 -7.44
N ILE A 74 -7.69 -0.07 -8.32
CA ILE A 74 -6.28 -0.18 -7.96
C ILE A 74 -5.98 0.71 -6.76
N LEU A 75 -6.37 1.99 -6.79
CA LEU A 75 -6.11 2.91 -5.69
C LEU A 75 -6.75 2.44 -4.38
N VAL A 76 -7.96 1.87 -4.42
CA VAL A 76 -8.61 1.30 -3.23
C VAL A 76 -7.80 0.16 -2.63
N ILE A 77 -7.15 -0.65 -3.46
CA ILE A 77 -6.29 -1.74 -3.00
C ILE A 77 -4.98 -1.19 -2.47
N THR A 78 -4.34 -0.24 -3.15
CA THR A 78 -2.95 0.17 -2.87
C THR A 78 -2.83 1.27 -1.81
N GLU A 79 -3.79 2.18 -1.71
CA GLU A 79 -3.73 3.35 -0.83
C GLU A 79 -3.71 3.01 0.68
N PRO A 80 -4.50 2.05 1.19
CA PRO A 80 -4.46 1.69 2.61
C PRO A 80 -3.07 1.18 3.04
N TRP A 81 -2.42 0.37 2.20
CA TRP A 81 -1.08 -0.15 2.47
C TRP A 81 -0.03 0.96 2.47
N TYR A 82 -0.09 1.85 1.47
CA TYR A 82 0.80 3.00 1.39
C TYR A 82 0.68 3.89 2.64
N SER A 83 -0.54 4.19 3.06
CA SER A 83 -0.81 4.95 4.29
C SER A 83 -0.26 4.26 5.54
N CYS A 84 -0.38 2.93 5.65
CA CYS A 84 0.20 2.16 6.74
C CYS A 84 1.74 2.28 6.77
N ILE A 85 2.40 2.10 5.62
CA ILE A 85 3.86 2.23 5.50
C ILE A 85 4.31 3.63 5.92
N GLN A 86 3.62 4.68 5.44
CA GLN A 86 3.96 6.06 5.80
C GLN A 86 3.82 6.32 7.31
N LYS A 87 2.77 5.81 7.95
CA LYS A 87 2.57 5.93 9.40
C LYS A 87 3.65 5.20 10.20
N VAL A 88 4.14 4.06 9.71
CA VAL A 88 5.24 3.33 10.33
C VAL A 88 6.52 4.15 10.26
N GLU A 89 6.84 4.75 9.11
CA GLU A 89 8.02 5.62 8.97
C GLU A 89 7.96 6.85 9.88
N ILE A 90 6.79 7.50 9.99
CA ILE A 90 6.58 8.59 10.95
C ILE A 90 6.82 8.10 12.39
N THR A 91 6.33 6.90 12.72
CA THR A 91 6.52 6.30 14.05
C THR A 91 7.99 6.00 14.33
N LYS A 92 8.73 5.45 13.37
CA LYS A 92 10.19 5.26 13.47
C LYS A 92 10.89 6.60 13.75
N GLY A 93 10.51 7.67 13.04
CA GLY A 93 11.02 9.02 13.29
C GLY A 93 10.77 9.51 14.72
N HIS A 94 9.56 9.32 15.26
CA HIS A 94 9.25 9.67 16.65
C HIS A 94 10.06 8.85 17.66
N VAL A 95 10.21 7.54 17.43
CA VAL A 95 10.98 6.65 18.31
C VAL A 95 12.48 7.03 18.31
N CYS A 96 13.05 7.33 17.15
CA CYS A 96 14.40 7.87 17.05
C CYS A 96 14.57 9.16 17.84
N ARG A 97 13.62 10.09 17.73
CA ARG A 97 13.64 11.35 18.48
C ARG A 97 13.57 11.12 20.00
N LEU A 98 12.75 10.16 20.45
CA LEU A 98 12.67 9.79 21.86
C LEU A 98 13.99 9.19 22.38
N LEU A 99 14.70 8.40 21.56
CA LEU A 99 16.03 7.89 21.91
C LEU A 99 17.09 8.99 22.05
N SER A 100 16.95 10.09 21.32
CA SER A 100 17.86 11.23 21.40
C SER A 100 17.62 12.13 22.62
N MET A 101 16.47 12.00 23.30
CA MET A 101 16.16 12.77 24.50
C MET A 101 16.93 12.26 25.72
N ASN A 102 17.15 13.14 26.70
CA ASN A 102 17.76 12.77 27.97
C ASN A 102 16.69 12.15 28.89
N ILE A 103 16.51 10.84 28.75
CA ILE A 103 15.55 10.03 29.50
C ILE A 103 16.27 8.99 30.35
N ASN A 104 15.57 8.48 31.38
CA ASN A 104 16.07 7.43 32.26
C ASN A 104 16.45 6.16 31.46
N GLU A 105 17.58 5.55 31.83
CA GLU A 105 18.14 4.35 31.19
C GLU A 105 17.16 3.18 31.05
N ASN A 106 16.29 2.95 32.03
CA ASN A 106 15.28 1.88 31.93
C ASN A 106 14.29 2.16 30.79
N TYR A 107 13.87 3.41 30.62
CA TYR A 107 13.00 3.81 29.52
C TYR A 107 13.74 3.83 28.18
N ARG A 108 15.01 4.28 28.18
CA ARG A 108 15.87 4.23 26.99
C ARG A 108 16.02 2.81 26.47
N LYS A 109 16.18 1.83 27.36
CA LYS A 109 16.24 0.40 27.02
C LYS A 109 14.93 -0.09 26.39
N GLU A 110 13.78 0.20 27.00
CA GLU A 110 12.48 -0.22 26.44
C GLU A 110 12.19 0.42 25.06
N ILE A 111 12.56 1.69 24.88
CA ILE A 111 12.42 2.37 23.57
C ILE A 111 13.38 1.75 22.55
N ARG A 112 14.62 1.39 22.93
CA ARG A 112 15.58 0.75 22.04
C ARG A 112 15.06 -0.61 21.58
N ASP A 113 14.52 -1.42 22.49
CA ASP A 113 13.92 -2.70 22.16
C ASP A 113 12.73 -2.53 21.20
N PHE A 114 11.93 -1.47 21.37
CA PHE A 114 10.85 -1.14 20.46
C PHE A 114 11.35 -0.67 19.08
N ALA A 115 12.41 0.14 19.04
CA ALA A 115 13.06 0.57 17.80
C ALA A 115 13.61 -0.59 16.99
N VAL A 116 14.21 -1.58 17.66
CA VAL A 116 14.67 -2.83 17.02
C VAL A 116 13.50 -3.59 16.41
N ILE A 117 12.36 -3.69 17.10
CA ILE A 117 11.15 -4.35 16.57
C ILE A 117 10.59 -3.61 15.35
N LEU A 118 10.55 -2.27 15.42
CA LEU A 118 10.15 -1.41 14.29
C LEU A 118 11.07 -1.55 13.08
N GLY A 119 12.37 -1.79 13.29
CA GLY A 119 13.36 -1.95 12.22
C GLY A 119 13.44 -3.36 11.63
N LEU A 120 13.28 -4.41 12.44
CA LEU A 120 13.36 -5.80 11.98
C LEU A 120 12.13 -6.26 11.19
N ARG A 121 10.96 -5.65 11.44
CA ARG A 121 9.73 -5.94 10.72
C ARG A 121 9.33 -4.75 9.86
N GLU A 122 10.06 -4.58 8.77
CA GLU A 122 9.65 -3.62 7.73
C GLU A 122 8.31 -4.06 7.15
N PHE A 123 7.33 -3.14 7.19
CA PHE A 123 6.05 -3.34 6.54
C PHE A 123 6.26 -3.29 5.02
N GLN A 124 6.26 -4.46 4.40
CA GLN A 124 6.27 -4.58 2.96
C GLN A 124 5.00 -5.33 2.54
N PHE A 125 4.05 -4.61 1.96
CA PHE A 125 2.95 -5.25 1.26
C PHE A 125 3.50 -5.76 -0.07
N SER A 126 3.59 -7.08 -0.18
CA SER A 126 4.11 -7.74 -1.36
C SER A 126 3.08 -8.72 -1.86
N VAL A 127 2.51 -8.43 -3.02
CA VAL A 127 1.54 -9.31 -3.68
C VAL A 127 2.29 -10.54 -4.15
N CYS A 128 2.16 -11.64 -3.39
CA CYS A 128 2.82 -12.93 -3.62
C CYS A 128 4.36 -12.86 -3.79
N GLY A 129 5.05 -11.87 -3.24
CA GLY A 129 6.52 -11.74 -3.44
C GLY A 129 6.91 -11.17 -4.81
N MET A 130 5.95 -10.91 -5.70
CA MET A 130 6.21 -10.55 -7.10
C MET A 130 6.29 -9.04 -7.32
N PHE A 131 5.49 -8.28 -6.57
CA PHE A 131 5.45 -6.83 -6.66
C PHE A 131 5.35 -6.24 -5.26
N THR A 132 6.34 -5.44 -4.87
CA THR A 132 6.11 -4.42 -3.85
C THR A 132 5.16 -3.41 -4.47
N VAL A 133 4.00 -3.25 -3.85
CA VAL A 133 3.01 -2.26 -4.28
C VAL A 133 3.52 -0.90 -3.85
N ASP A 134 4.45 -0.37 -4.63
CA ASP A 134 4.99 0.96 -4.43
C ASP A 134 4.22 1.95 -5.32
N ARG A 135 3.88 3.10 -4.75
CA ARG A 135 3.04 4.13 -5.41
C ARG A 135 3.68 4.65 -6.70
N ILE A 136 4.98 4.43 -6.85
CA ILE A 136 5.78 4.73 -8.04
C ILE A 136 5.13 4.17 -9.31
N LEU A 137 4.46 3.01 -9.22
CA LEU A 137 3.79 2.40 -10.38
C LEU A 137 2.61 3.23 -10.94
N PHE A 138 2.05 4.17 -10.17
CA PHE A 138 0.88 4.98 -10.55
C PHE A 138 1.17 6.49 -10.66
N THR A 139 2.35 6.95 -10.24
CA THR A 139 2.69 8.38 -10.18
C THR A 139 3.76 8.83 -11.18
N THR A 140 4.35 7.93 -11.97
CA THR A 140 5.22 8.26 -13.13
C THR A 140 4.46 8.16 -14.42
#